data_AF-A0A2D2DTB6-F1
#
_entry.id   AF-A0A2D2DTB6-F1
#
_cell.length_a   1.000
_cell.length_b   1.000
_cell.length_c   1.000
_cell.angle_alpha   90.00
_cell.angle_beta   90.00
_cell.angle_gamma   90.00
#
_symmetry.space_group_name_H-M   'P 1'
#
loop_
_entity.id
_entity.type
_entity.pdbx_description
1 polymer ?
#
loop_
_entity_poly.entity_id
_entity_poly.type
_entity_poly.pdbx_seq_one_letter_code
_entity_poly.pdbx_strand_id
1 'polypeptide(L)'
;MDNIIGLEKNPGKGGVKIDSVSERKARLLRQGDFYRVGIAHAKAQIKHDSRPDVLFHSALDHATWAVRSRIDAVLHPTGISVASIMPYAATIVGFITRRRLIKPAIGVAAVVGGVVWYLQQRRTRDAQTL
;
A
#
# COMPACT_ATOMS: atom_id res chain seq x y z
N MET A 1 -33.27 40.58 -19.80
CA MET A 1 -33.18 41.69 -18.82
C MET A 1 -33.18 40.97 -17.49
N ASP A 2 -32.01 40.59 -16.99
CA ASP A 2 -31.87 39.68 -15.85
C ASP A 2 -30.70 40.18 -14.99
N ASN A 3 -31.04 40.78 -13.85
CA ASN A 3 -30.10 41.42 -12.95
C ASN A 3 -29.80 40.45 -11.80
N ILE A 4 -28.67 39.73 -11.88
CA ILE A 4 -28.20 38.79 -10.85
C ILE A 4 -27.12 39.47 -10.01
N ILE A 5 -27.51 39.83 -8.78
CA ILE A 5 -26.76 39.71 -7.52
C ILE A 5 -25.33 40.28 -7.52
N GLY A 6 -25.24 41.59 -7.23
CA GLY A 6 -24.56 42.04 -6.01
C GLY A 6 -23.04 41.88 -5.89
N LEU A 7 -22.28 42.04 -6.97
CA LEU A 7 -20.83 42.26 -6.89
C LEU A 7 -20.48 43.68 -7.32
N GLU A 8 -20.55 44.61 -6.37
CA GLU A 8 -19.85 45.90 -6.50
C GLU A 8 -18.35 45.63 -6.38
N LYS A 9 -17.70 45.55 -7.54
CA LYS A 9 -16.24 45.60 -7.66
C LYS A 9 -15.80 47.02 -7.27
N ASN A 10 -15.43 47.22 -6.01
CA ASN A 10 -14.72 48.41 -5.57
C ASN A 10 -13.21 48.26 -5.88
N PRO A 11 -12.65 49.00 -6.86
CA PRO A 11 -11.23 48.97 -7.16
C PRO A 11 -10.56 50.11 -6.39
N GLY A 12 -10.12 49.86 -5.16
CA GLY A 12 -9.56 50.93 -4.34
C GLY A 12 -8.73 50.46 -3.15
N LYS A 13 -7.41 50.70 -3.28
CA LYS A 13 -6.37 50.74 -2.23
C LYS A 13 -5.79 49.42 -1.74
N GLY A 14 -4.52 49.25 -2.12
CA GLY A 14 -3.66 48.16 -1.71
C GLY A 14 -3.20 48.22 -0.25
N GLY A 15 -2.76 47.05 0.20
CA GLY A 15 -1.73 46.89 1.22
C GLY A 15 -2.10 47.26 2.65
N VAL A 16 -2.89 46.42 3.33
CA VAL A 16 -2.51 45.61 4.51
C VAL A 16 -3.64 44.59 4.72
N LYS A 17 -3.42 43.30 4.46
CA LYS A 17 -4.39 42.23 4.76
C LYS A 17 -4.41 41.96 6.27
N ILE A 18 -5.14 42.77 7.02
CA ILE A 18 -5.58 42.39 8.37
C ILE A 18 -6.93 41.71 8.17
N ASP A 19 -6.93 40.39 7.94
CA ASP A 19 -8.12 39.55 8.13
C ASP A 19 -8.79 40.03 9.44
N SER A 20 -10.11 40.27 9.50
CA SER A 20 -10.69 40.77 10.76
C SER A 20 -10.39 39.78 11.89
N VAL A 21 -10.14 40.24 13.13
CA VAL A 21 -9.76 39.35 14.26
C VAL A 21 -10.79 38.23 14.45
N SER A 22 -12.07 38.53 14.17
CA SER A 22 -13.18 37.59 14.14
C SER A 22 -13.04 36.50 13.07
N GLU A 23 -12.63 36.85 11.85
CA GLU A 23 -12.40 35.87 10.77
C GLU A 23 -11.23 34.94 11.07
N ARG A 24 -10.13 35.46 11.64
CA ARG A 24 -8.99 34.63 12.08
C ARG A 24 -9.40 33.67 13.19
N LYS A 25 -10.15 34.15 14.18
CA LYS A 25 -10.66 33.32 15.28
C LYS A 25 -11.59 32.22 14.76
N ALA A 26 -12.51 32.54 13.84
CA ALA A 26 -13.39 31.56 13.22
C ALA A 26 -12.62 30.50 12.42
N ARG A 27 -11.54 30.90 11.71
CA ARG A 27 -10.66 29.97 10.99
C ARG A 27 -9.93 29.01 11.94
N LEU A 28 -9.38 29.52 13.05
CA LEU A 28 -8.68 28.71 14.04
C LEU A 28 -9.61 27.73 14.76
N LEU A 29 -10.85 28.13 15.07
CA LEU A 29 -11.83 27.22 15.66
C LEU A 29 -12.18 26.08 14.70
N ARG A 30 -12.43 26.38 13.43
CA ARG A 30 -12.64 25.35 12.40
C ARG A 30 -11.44 24.40 12.28
N GLN A 31 -10.22 24.94 12.27
CA GLN A 31 -9.00 24.12 12.23
C GLN A 31 -8.87 23.22 13.48
N GLY A 32 -9.23 23.73 14.65
CA GLY A 32 -9.26 22.96 15.90
C GLY A 32 -10.28 21.81 15.88
N ASP A 33 -11.47 22.06 15.34
CA ASP A 33 -12.51 21.04 15.19
C ASP A 33 -12.08 19.95 14.19
N PHE A 34 -11.51 20.35 13.04
CA PHE A 34 -10.95 19.41 12.07
C PHE A 34 -9.81 18.58 12.65
N TYR A 35 -8.94 19.18 13.46
CA TYR A 35 -7.82 18.46 14.09
C TYR A 35 -8.31 17.39 15.08
N ARG A 36 -9.32 17.71 15.90
CA ARG A 36 -9.91 16.76 16.86
C ARG A 36 -10.58 15.58 16.16
N VAL A 37 -11.36 15.85 15.11
CA VAL A 37 -11.97 14.81 14.27
C VAL A 37 -10.90 13.98 13.56
N GLY A 38 -9.84 14.63 13.06
CA GLY A 38 -8.71 13.96 12.41
C GLY A 38 -7.99 12.98 13.33
N ILE A 39 -7.70 13.37 14.59
CA ILE A 39 -7.08 12.47 15.57
C ILE A 39 -8.01 11.29 15.89
N ALA A 40 -9.30 11.53 16.10
CA ALA A 40 -10.25 10.47 16.40
C ALA A 40 -10.33 9.44 15.25
N HIS A 41 -10.38 9.93 14.01
CA HIS A 41 -10.37 9.09 12.81
C HIS A 41 -9.05 8.32 12.66
N ALA A 42 -7.90 8.99 12.80
CA ALA A 42 -6.59 8.35 12.73
C ALA A 42 -6.43 7.25 13.79
N LYS A 43 -6.91 7.50 15.02
CA LYS A 43 -6.89 6.50 16.09
C LYS A 43 -7.79 5.31 15.78
N ALA A 44 -8.98 5.55 15.21
CA ALA A 44 -9.89 4.49 14.79
C ALA A 44 -9.29 3.65 13.65
N GLN A 45 -8.64 4.30 12.69
CA GLN A 45 -7.96 3.66 11.58
C GLN A 45 -6.77 2.83 12.06
N ILE A 46 -5.89 3.37 12.90
CA ILE A 46 -4.77 2.58 13.48
C ILE A 46 -5.30 1.37 14.24
N LYS A 47 -6.38 1.51 15.02
CA LYS A 47 -7.01 0.39 15.73
C LYS A 47 -7.57 -0.67 14.76
N HIS A 48 -8.10 -0.25 13.62
CA HIS A 48 -8.61 -1.14 12.58
C HIS A 48 -7.46 -1.84 11.84
N ASP A 49 -6.45 -1.09 11.43
CA ASP A 49 -5.33 -1.58 10.62
C ASP A 49 -4.36 -2.45 11.42
N SER A 50 -4.29 -2.26 12.74
CA SER A 50 -3.54 -3.13 13.65
C SER A 50 -4.25 -4.44 13.97
N ARG A 51 -5.49 -4.65 13.48
CA ARG A 51 -6.14 -5.95 13.64
C ARG A 51 -5.34 -7.01 12.89
N PRO A 52 -5.11 -8.18 13.50
CA PRO A 52 -4.29 -9.22 12.90
C PRO A 52 -4.82 -9.66 11.53
N ASP A 53 -6.14 -9.64 11.36
CA ASP A 53 -6.80 -9.94 10.09
C ASP A 53 -6.44 -8.93 8.99
N VAL A 54 -6.46 -7.62 9.29
CA VAL A 54 -6.13 -6.56 8.31
C VAL A 54 -4.64 -6.57 7.98
N LEU A 55 -3.78 -6.79 8.98
CA LEU A 55 -2.33 -6.97 8.78
C LEU A 55 -2.05 -8.17 7.86
N PHE A 56 -2.76 -9.27 8.06
CA PHE A 56 -2.59 -10.48 7.26
C PHE A 56 -3.04 -10.26 5.82
N HIS A 57 -4.21 -9.64 5.60
CA HIS A 57 -4.69 -9.31 4.25
C HIS A 57 -3.74 -8.34 3.54
N SER A 58 -3.27 -7.30 4.24
CA SER A 58 -2.30 -6.35 3.66
C SER A 58 -0.98 -7.04 3.31
N ALA A 59 -0.44 -7.86 4.21
CA ALA A 59 0.79 -8.61 3.95
C ALA A 59 0.62 -9.60 2.78
N LEU A 60 -0.54 -10.27 2.69
CA LEU A 60 -0.86 -11.16 1.58
C LEU A 60 -0.97 -10.40 0.25
N ASP A 61 -1.69 -9.29 0.21
CA ASP A 61 -1.85 -8.50 -1.02
C ASP A 61 -0.50 -8.02 -1.55
N HIS A 62 0.34 -7.49 -0.65
CA HIS A 62 1.71 -7.09 -0.99
C HIS A 62 2.57 -8.28 -1.43
N ALA A 63 2.44 -9.44 -0.78
CA ALA A 63 3.14 -10.66 -1.17
C ALA A 63 2.70 -11.16 -2.54
N THR A 64 1.40 -11.20 -2.82
CA THR A 64 0.83 -11.63 -4.10
C THR A 64 1.28 -10.71 -5.24
N TRP A 65 1.30 -9.39 -5.01
CA TRP A 65 1.79 -8.44 -6.02
C TRP A 65 3.29 -8.60 -6.28
N ALA A 66 4.09 -8.77 -5.24
CA ALA A 66 5.53 -9.04 -5.37
C ALA A 66 5.79 -10.37 -6.10
N VAL A 67 5.06 -11.43 -5.77
CA VAL A 67 5.19 -12.74 -6.43
C VAL A 67 4.80 -12.63 -7.91
N ARG A 68 3.67 -11.98 -8.22
CA ARG A 68 3.21 -11.79 -9.60
C ARG A 68 4.25 -11.03 -10.43
N SER A 69 4.70 -9.87 -9.95
CA SER A 69 5.68 -9.04 -10.68
C SER A 69 7.03 -9.74 -10.87
N ARG A 70 7.47 -10.55 -9.90
CA ARG A 70 8.71 -11.34 -10.02
C ARG A 70 8.55 -12.51 -10.99
N ILE A 71 7.43 -13.22 -10.96
CA ILE A 71 7.14 -14.31 -11.90
C ILE A 71 7.07 -13.75 -13.32
N ASP A 72 6.32 -12.67 -13.53
CA ASP A 72 6.21 -12.05 -14.85
C ASP A 72 7.58 -11.58 -15.36
N ALA A 73 8.43 -10.99 -14.50
CA ALA A 73 9.78 -10.55 -14.87
C ALA A 73 10.76 -11.71 -15.18
N VAL A 74 10.61 -12.87 -14.53
CA VAL A 74 11.48 -14.05 -14.76
C VAL A 74 11.00 -14.89 -15.94
N LEU A 75 9.69 -14.95 -16.17
CA LEU A 75 9.11 -15.74 -17.28
C LEU A 75 9.11 -15.00 -18.61
N HIS A 76 8.90 -13.68 -18.65
CA HIS A 76 8.96 -12.90 -19.89
C HIS A 76 10.23 -13.17 -20.74
N PRO A 77 11.45 -13.18 -20.17
CA PRO A 77 12.67 -13.37 -20.96
C PRO A 77 12.95 -14.83 -21.36
N THR A 78 12.24 -15.81 -20.81
CA THR A 78 12.49 -17.25 -21.08
C THR A 78 11.52 -17.87 -22.10
N GLY A 79 10.52 -17.10 -22.57
CA GLY A 79 9.51 -17.58 -23.53
C GLY A 79 8.52 -18.59 -22.95
N ILE A 80 8.63 -18.92 -21.66
CA ILE A 80 7.74 -19.84 -20.94
C ILE A 80 6.61 -19.02 -20.31
N SER A 81 5.38 -19.30 -20.69
CA SER A 81 4.18 -18.61 -20.19
C SER A 81 3.79 -19.07 -18.79
N VAL A 82 3.36 -18.15 -17.93
CA VAL A 82 2.82 -18.45 -16.60
C VAL A 82 1.66 -19.46 -16.70
N ALA A 83 0.90 -19.40 -17.80
CA ALA A 83 -0.22 -20.28 -18.05
C ALA A 83 0.18 -21.75 -18.28
N SER A 84 1.40 -22.03 -18.77
CA SER A 84 1.84 -23.41 -19.01
C SER A 84 2.33 -24.12 -17.75
N ILE A 85 2.84 -23.37 -16.76
CA ILE A 85 3.31 -23.92 -15.48
C ILE A 85 2.16 -24.03 -14.45
N MET A 86 1.17 -23.14 -14.54
CA MET A 86 -0.03 -23.11 -13.70
C MET A 86 -0.65 -24.49 -13.37
N PRO A 87 -0.93 -25.39 -14.33
CA PRO A 87 -1.54 -26.69 -14.02
C PRO A 87 -0.63 -27.60 -13.17
N TYR A 88 0.68 -27.55 -13.37
CA TYR A 88 1.63 -28.31 -12.56
C TYR A 88 1.81 -27.69 -11.17
N ALA A 89 1.84 -26.37 -11.08
CA ALA A 89 1.85 -25.69 -9.78
C ALA A 89 0.57 -26.00 -8.98
N ALA A 90 -0.59 -25.96 -9.62
CA ALA A 90 -1.88 -26.23 -8.99
C ALA A 90 -1.97 -27.68 -8.47
N THR A 91 -1.45 -28.66 -9.19
CA THR A 91 -1.44 -30.06 -8.73
C THR A 91 -0.52 -30.27 -7.54
N ILE A 92 0.67 -29.66 -7.52
CA ILE A 92 1.59 -29.73 -6.37
C ILE A 92 0.95 -29.08 -5.13
N VAL A 93 0.38 -27.88 -5.28
CA VAL A 93 -0.30 -27.16 -4.20
C VAL A 93 -1.53 -27.94 -3.70
N GLY A 94 -2.33 -28.48 -4.62
CA GLY A 94 -3.49 -29.32 -4.32
C GLY A 94 -3.12 -30.60 -3.58
N PHE A 95 -2.01 -31.24 -3.96
CA PHE A 95 -1.52 -32.43 -3.28
C PHE A 95 -1.06 -32.15 -1.84
N ILE A 96 -0.34 -31.05 -1.63
CA ILE A 96 0.15 -30.64 -0.30
C ILE A 96 -1.01 -30.32 0.64
N THR A 97 -1.99 -29.55 0.16
CA THR A 97 -3.16 -29.13 0.94
C THR A 97 -4.09 -30.30 1.27
N ARG A 98 -4.38 -31.17 0.28
CA ARG A 98 -5.31 -32.29 0.45
C ARG A 98 -4.80 -33.36 1.40
N ARG A 99 -3.49 -33.60 1.45
CA ARG A 99 -2.88 -34.64 2.27
C ARG A 99 -2.48 -34.17 3.68
N ARG A 100 -2.87 -32.94 4.06
CA ARG A 100 -2.54 -32.30 5.35
C ARG A 100 -1.04 -32.29 5.66
N LEU A 101 -0.20 -32.29 4.61
CA LEU A 101 1.27 -32.26 4.69
C LEU A 101 1.82 -30.85 4.94
N ILE A 102 1.03 -29.98 5.56
CA ILE A 102 1.38 -28.59 5.83
C ILE A 102 2.61 -28.52 6.75
N LYS A 103 2.71 -29.43 7.74
CA LYS A 103 3.85 -29.49 8.68
C LYS A 103 5.20 -29.68 7.97
N PRO A 104 5.39 -30.70 7.11
CA PRO A 104 6.65 -30.83 6.37
C PRO A 104 6.80 -29.79 5.26
N ALA A 105 5.71 -29.37 4.63
CA ALA A 105 5.77 -28.38 3.55
C ALA A 105 6.32 -27.03 4.03
N ILE A 106 6.00 -26.61 5.26
CA ILE A 106 6.57 -25.38 5.86
C ILE A 106 8.10 -25.51 6.00
N GLY A 107 8.60 -26.67 6.45
CA GLY A 107 10.04 -26.89 6.57
C GLY A 107 10.76 -26.81 5.22
N VAL A 108 10.21 -27.47 4.21
CA VAL A 108 10.77 -27.42 2.85
C VAL A 108 10.69 -26.00 2.26
N ALA A 109 9.56 -25.32 2.43
CA ALA A 109 9.37 -23.95 1.96
C ALA A 109 10.36 -22.97 2.63
N ALA A 110 10.61 -23.12 3.93
CA ALA A 110 11.58 -22.30 4.66
C ALA A 110 13.02 -22.52 4.13
N VAL A 111 13.40 -23.77 3.86
CA VAL A 111 14.72 -24.09 3.29
C VAL A 111 14.86 -23.51 1.89
N VAL A 112 13.88 -23.72 1.01
CA VAL A 112 13.91 -23.18 -0.35
C VAL A 112 13.94 -21.66 -0.33
N GLY A 113 13.12 -21.02 0.51
CA GLY A 113 13.11 -19.58 0.69
C GLY A 113 14.45 -19.04 1.19
N GLY A 114 15.08 -19.72 2.15
CA GLY A 114 16.40 -19.37 2.67
C GLY A 114 17.50 -19.47 1.59
N VAL A 115 17.47 -20.51 0.77
CA VAL A 115 18.41 -20.68 -0.35
C VAL A 115 18.21 -19.57 -1.40
N VAL A 116 16.97 -19.26 -1.77
CA VAL A 116 16.66 -18.19 -2.72
C VAL A 116 17.13 -16.84 -2.17
N TRP A 117 16.86 -16.54 -0.90
CA TRP A 117 17.32 -15.32 -0.25
C TRP A 117 18.85 -15.24 -0.21
N TYR A 118 19.54 -16.33 0.12
CA TYR A 118 21.00 -16.38 0.15
C TYR A 118 21.62 -16.11 -1.21
N LEU A 119 21.08 -16.70 -2.28
CA LEU A 119 21.53 -16.46 -3.64
C LEU A 119 21.24 -15.02 -4.09
N GLN A 120 20.10 -14.47 -3.70
CA GLN A 120 19.74 -13.08 -4.00
C GLN A 120 20.65 -12.09 -3.27
N GLN A 121 20.99 -12.38 -2.01
CA GLN A 121 21.90 -11.56 -1.20
C GLN A 121 23.33 -11.57 -1.75
N ARG A 122 23.76 -12.64 -2.42
CA ARG A 122 25.04 -12.65 -3.14
C ARG A 122 25.00 -11.74 -4.37
N ARG A 123 23.96 -11.86 -5.20
CA ARG A 123 23.79 -11.04 -6.40
C ARG A 123 23.71 -9.54 -6.11
N THR A 124 23.07 -9.14 -5.00
CA THR A 124 22.98 -7.73 -4.61
C THR A 124 24.29 -7.16 -4.07
N ARG A 125 25.18 -8.00 -3.52
CA ARG A 125 26.53 -7.60 -3.09
C ARG A 125 27.46 -7.38 -4.28
N ASP A 126 27.42 -8.28 -5.27
CA ASP A 126 28.23 -8.17 -6.49
C ASP A 126 27.84 -6.92 -7.32
N ALA A 127 26.58 -6.50 -7.24
CA ALA A 127 26.07 -5.31 -7.90
C ALA A 127 26.47 -3.97 -7.24
N GLN A 128 27.04 -3.98 -6.02
CA GLN A 128 27.52 -2.76 -5.33
C GLN A 128 29.03 -2.52 -5.53
N THR A 129 29.74 -3.47 -6.13
CA THR A 129 31.19 -3.40 -6.37
C THR A 129 31.59 -3.03 -7.80
N LEU A 130 30.61 -2.65 -8.64
CA LEU A 130 30.80 -2.07 -9.98
C LEU A 130 30.34 -0.62 -9.97
#